data_AF-A0AA86ANY5-F1
#
_entry.id   AF-A0AA86ANY5-F1
#
_cell.length_a   1.000
_cell.length_b   1.000
_cell.length_c   1.000
_cell.angle_alpha   90.00
_cell.angle_beta   90.00
_cell.angle_gamma   90.00
#
_symmetry.space_group_name_H-M   'P 1'
#
loop_
_entity.id
_entity.type
_entity.pdbx_description
1 polymer ?
#
loop_
_entity_poly.entity_id
_entity_poly.type
_entity_poly.pdbx_seq_one_letter_code
_entity_poly.pdbx_strand_id
1 'polypeptide(L)'
;MTPKIAINTGTPRSVSGHVISGALAAGMVATALSYSKYKQAELSKEDAIKQSLKLTVQGGIATGSAIAAANALGRSSWVGLLGALSVGVAGIYGVEKLYSKSCACTHIMDALITEEEAN
;
A
#
# COMPACT_ATOMS: atom_id res chain seq x y z
N MET A 1 36.30 -14.91 -9.37
CA MET A 1 35.57 -15.09 -8.09
C MET A 1 34.86 -13.79 -7.79
N THR A 2 33.56 -13.71 -8.08
CA THR A 2 32.76 -12.53 -7.73
C THR A 2 32.59 -12.51 -6.20
N PRO A 3 32.93 -11.42 -5.49
CA PRO A 3 32.79 -11.38 -4.04
C PRO A 3 31.33 -11.64 -3.68
N LYS A 4 31.09 -12.67 -2.87
CA LYS A 4 29.77 -12.97 -2.31
C LYS A 4 29.47 -11.91 -1.26
N ILE A 5 28.92 -10.77 -1.68
CA ILE A 5 28.38 -9.77 -0.75
C ILE A 5 27.11 -10.37 -0.15
N ALA A 6 27.28 -11.11 0.94
CA ALA A 6 26.18 -11.57 1.78
C ALA A 6 25.79 -10.41 2.71
N ILE A 7 24.79 -9.62 2.31
CA ILE A 7 24.21 -8.59 3.17
C ILE A 7 23.41 -9.29 4.27
N ASN A 8 23.87 -9.21 5.52
CA ASN A 8 23.12 -9.74 6.65
C ASN A 8 21.98 -8.76 7.00
N THR A 9 20.74 -9.14 6.69
CA THR A 9 19.53 -8.33 6.97
C THR A 9 18.85 -8.69 8.30
N GLY A 10 19.53 -9.49 9.12
CA GLY A 10 19.03 -10.06 10.37
C GLY A 10 18.24 -11.36 10.17
N THR A 11 17.45 -11.72 11.18
CA THR A 11 16.57 -12.89 11.12
C THR A 11 15.38 -12.66 10.18
N PRO A 12 14.87 -13.70 9.49
CA PRO A 12 13.70 -13.57 8.64
C PRO A 12 12.48 -13.04 9.42
N ARG A 13 11.80 -12.02 8.87
CA ARG A 13 10.61 -11.40 9.48
C ARG A 13 9.32 -11.89 8.82
N SER A 14 8.22 -11.91 9.57
CA SER A 14 6.90 -12.24 9.02
C SER A 14 6.41 -11.15 8.05
N VAL A 15 6.24 -11.52 6.77
CA VAL A 15 5.77 -10.62 5.71
C VAL A 15 4.33 -10.16 6.01
N SER A 16 3.43 -11.07 6.39
CA SER A 16 2.02 -10.74 6.65
C SER A 16 1.83 -9.77 7.81
N GLY A 17 2.58 -9.94 8.91
CA GLY A 17 2.54 -9.00 10.04
C GLY A 17 3.05 -7.61 9.68
N HIS A 18 4.03 -7.52 8.77
CA HIS A 18 4.56 -6.23 8.31
C HIS A 18 3.66 -5.57 7.26
N VAL A 19 2.90 -6.34 6.48
CA VAL A 19 1.85 -5.77 5.61
C VAL A 19 0.80 -5.06 6.45
N ILE A 20 0.31 -5.69 7.52
CA ILE A 20 -0.74 -5.10 8.39
C ILE A 20 -0.22 -3.85 9.10
N SER A 21 0.95 -3.93 9.73
CA SER A 21 1.53 -2.77 10.43
C SER A 21 1.93 -1.64 9.47
N GLY A 22 2.46 -1.98 8.29
CA GLY A 22 2.75 -1.01 7.24
C GLY A 22 1.50 -0.31 6.72
N ALA A 23 0.40 -1.04 6.56
CA ALA A 23 -0.89 -0.47 6.19
C ALA A 23 -1.40 0.49 7.28
N LEU A 24 -1.36 0.09 8.56
CA LEU A 24 -1.78 0.95 9.67
C LEU A 24 -0.96 2.23 9.76
N ALA A 25 0.38 2.12 9.69
CA ALA A 25 1.27 3.29 9.72
C ALA A 25 1.01 4.23 8.54
N ALA A 26 0.88 3.69 7.33
CA ALA A 26 0.55 4.47 6.16
C ALA A 26 -0.84 5.11 6.26
N GLY A 27 -1.82 4.41 6.82
CA GLY A 27 -3.17 4.92 7.04
C GLY A 27 -3.22 6.06 8.04
N MET A 28 -2.44 6.00 9.12
CA MET A 28 -2.31 7.12 10.07
C MET A 28 -1.73 8.36 9.39
N VAL A 29 -0.63 8.20 8.65
CA VAL A 29 0.01 9.29 7.91
C VAL A 29 -0.93 9.84 6.83
N ALA A 30 -1.59 8.96 6.08
CA ALA A 30 -2.49 9.36 5.00
C ALA A 30 -3.73 10.09 5.53
N THR A 31 -4.27 9.65 6.66
CA THR A 31 -5.38 10.33 7.34
C THR A 31 -4.96 11.72 7.79
N ALA A 32 -3.78 11.85 8.41
CA ALA A 32 -3.25 13.15 8.84
C ALA A 32 -3.05 14.11 7.65
N LEU A 33 -2.44 13.62 6.55
CA LEU A 33 -2.22 14.39 5.33
C LEU A 33 -3.55 14.80 4.67
N SER A 34 -4.49 13.87 4.55
CA SER A 34 -5.77 14.12 3.88
C SER A 34 -6.68 15.03 4.72
N TYR A 35 -6.63 14.94 6.05
CA TYR A 35 -7.31 15.86 6.95
C TYR A 35 -6.77 17.29 6.83
N SER A 36 -5.45 17.44 6.72
CA SER A 36 -4.82 18.74 6.46
C SER A 36 -5.28 19.33 5.12
N LYS A 37 -5.32 18.53 4.06
CA LYS A 37 -5.78 18.97 2.73
C LYS A 37 -7.28 19.30 2.69
N TYR A 38 -8.11 18.53 3.40
CA TYR A 38 -9.53 18.84 3.57
C TYR A 38 -9.73 20.19 4.25
N LYS A 39 -8.99 20.48 5.34
CA LYS A 39 -9.05 21.79 6.01
C LYS A 39 -8.60 22.96 5.13
N GLN A 40 -7.71 22.71 4.18
CA GLN A 40 -7.25 23.70 3.21
C GLN A 40 -8.16 23.83 1.98
N ALA A 41 -9.32 23.17 1.96
CA ALA A 41 -10.24 23.10 0.83
C ALA A 41 -9.60 22.58 -0.49
N GLU A 42 -8.47 21.88 -0.40
CA GLU A 42 -7.79 21.25 -1.54
C GLU A 42 -8.49 19.95 -1.99
N LEU A 43 -9.26 19.32 -1.09
CA LEU A 43 -9.91 18.02 -1.31
C LEU A 43 -11.29 17.95 -0.65
N SER A 44 -12.25 17.31 -1.34
CA SER A 44 -13.52 16.90 -0.74
C SER A 44 -13.29 15.84 0.34
N LYS A 45 -14.24 15.68 1.28
CA LYS A 45 -14.20 14.62 2.31
C LYS A 45 -14.10 13.24 1.68
N GLU A 46 -14.86 12.99 0.60
CA GLU A 46 -14.86 11.70 -0.08
C GLU A 46 -13.50 11.40 -0.70
N ASP A 47 -12.89 12.38 -1.36
CA ASP A 47 -11.58 12.20 -1.99
C ASP A 47 -10.47 12.06 -0.95
N ALA A 48 -10.58 12.74 0.19
CA ALA A 48 -9.67 12.56 1.32
C ALA A 48 -9.72 11.13 1.89
N ILE A 49 -10.92 10.54 2.01
CA ILE A 49 -11.10 9.15 2.48
C ILE A 49 -10.55 8.16 1.45
N LYS A 50 -10.91 8.32 0.18
CA LYS A 50 -10.44 7.42 -0.88
C LYS A 50 -8.92 7.49 -1.05
N GLN A 51 -8.33 8.68 -0.95
CA GLN A 51 -6.88 8.85 -0.98
C GLN A 51 -6.21 8.19 0.24
N SER A 52 -6.80 8.34 1.43
CA SER A 52 -6.29 7.69 2.64
C SER A 52 -6.33 6.16 2.51
N LEU A 53 -7.41 5.61 1.96
CA LEU A 53 -7.54 4.18 1.72
C LEU A 53 -6.53 3.68 0.68
N LYS A 54 -6.35 4.41 -0.44
CA LYS A 54 -5.34 4.11 -1.46
C LYS A 54 -3.95 4.03 -0.83
N LEU A 55 -3.55 5.05 -0.06
CA LEU A 55 -2.25 5.12 0.60
C LEU A 55 -2.06 4.03 1.66
N THR A 56 -3.12 3.68 2.40
CA THR A 56 -3.11 2.58 3.37
C THR A 56 -2.77 1.25 2.69
N VAL A 57 -3.48 0.91 1.61
CA VAL A 57 -3.28 -0.34 0.86
C VAL A 57 -1.89 -0.35 0.21
N GLN A 58 -1.48 0.75 -0.41
CA GLN A 58 -0.15 0.88 -1.00
C GLN A 58 0.96 0.75 0.04
N GLY A 59 0.79 1.34 1.23
CA GLY A 59 1.73 1.24 2.34
C GLY A 59 1.89 -0.19 2.85
N GLY A 60 0.80 -0.96 2.91
CA GLY A 60 0.85 -2.39 3.24
C GLY A 60 1.62 -3.21 2.20
N ILE A 61 1.33 -3.01 0.91
CA ILE A 61 2.01 -3.71 -0.20
C ILE A 61 3.50 -3.34 -0.24
N ALA A 62 3.83 -2.05 -0.12
CA ALA A 62 5.20 -1.55 -0.12
C ALA A 62 5.99 -2.14 1.05
N THR A 63 5.42 -2.14 2.25
CA THR A 63 6.09 -2.68 3.45
C THR A 63 6.25 -4.19 3.36
N GLY A 64 5.21 -4.92 2.93
CA GLY A 64 5.29 -6.37 2.75
C GLY A 64 6.32 -6.79 1.72
N SER A 65 6.33 -6.16 0.54
CA SER A 65 7.29 -6.44 -0.52
C SER A 65 8.72 -6.08 -0.12
N ALA A 66 8.93 -4.97 0.59
CA ALA A 66 10.23 -4.59 1.13
C ALA A 66 10.75 -5.61 2.15
N ILE A 67 9.90 -6.11 3.03
CA ILE A 67 10.29 -7.14 4.03
C ILE A 67 10.56 -8.48 3.34
N ALA A 68 9.77 -8.87 2.34
CA ALA A 68 10.03 -10.05 1.55
C ALA A 68 11.35 -9.95 0.78
N ALA A 69 11.65 -8.78 0.21
CA ALA A 69 12.92 -8.48 -0.45
C ALA A 69 14.09 -8.51 0.54
N ALA A 70 13.94 -7.92 1.73
CA ALA A 70 14.95 -7.94 2.78
C ALA A 70 15.24 -9.38 3.27
N ASN A 71 14.21 -10.22 3.40
CA ASN A 71 14.36 -11.64 3.74
C ASN A 71 15.05 -12.44 2.61
N ALA A 72 14.80 -12.10 1.35
CA ALA A 72 15.48 -12.74 0.21
C ALA A 72 16.94 -12.29 0.10
N LEU A 73 17.22 -11.01 0.37
CA LEU A 73 18.56 -10.43 0.41
C LEU A 73 19.41 -11.06 1.52
N GLY A 74 18.84 -11.24 2.71
CA GLY A 74 19.49 -11.93 3.83
C GLY A 74 19.85 -13.39 3.53
N ARG A 75 19.10 -14.04 2.62
CA ARG A 75 19.40 -15.38 2.10
C ARG A 75 20.29 -15.38 0.85
N SER A 76 20.84 -14.23 0.46
CA SER A 76 21.63 -14.05 -0.78
C SER A 76 20.90 -14.48 -2.06
N SER A 77 19.56 -14.42 -2.08
CA SER A 77 18.74 -14.74 -3.24
C SER A 77 18.35 -13.49 -4.01
N TRP A 78 19.15 -13.16 -5.04
CA TRP A 78 18.89 -12.04 -5.94
C TRP A 78 17.58 -12.18 -6.71
N VAL A 79 17.24 -13.42 -7.13
CA VAL A 79 15.96 -13.72 -7.80
C VAL A 79 14.78 -13.46 -6.85
N GLY A 80 14.89 -13.87 -5.59
CA GLY A 80 13.85 -13.61 -4.59
C GLY A 80 13.68 -12.13 -4.26
N LEU A 81 14.79 -11.38 -4.21
CA LEU A 81 14.77 -9.92 -4.02
C LEU A 81 14.04 -9.23 -5.18
N LEU A 82 14.47 -9.49 -6.42
CA LEU A 82 13.88 -8.87 -7.61
C LEU A 82 12.41 -9.27 -7.77
N GLY A 83 12.08 -10.54 -7.50
CA GLY A 83 10.70 -11.03 -7.51
C GLY A 83 9.82 -10.30 -6.50
N ALA A 84 10.27 -10.16 -5.24
CA ALA A 84 9.53 -9.46 -4.21
C ALA A 84 9.31 -7.98 -4.54
N LEU A 85 10.35 -7.29 -5.03
CA LEU A 85 10.25 -5.90 -5.47
C LEU A 85 9.29 -5.76 -6.66
N SER A 86 9.40 -6.65 -7.65
CA SER A 86 8.52 -6.65 -8.83
C SER A 86 7.05 -6.86 -8.44
N VAL A 87 6.76 -7.78 -7.52
CA VAL A 87 5.40 -7.99 -7.00
C VAL A 87 4.92 -6.77 -6.23
N GLY A 88 5.79 -6.11 -5.46
CA GLY A 88 5.48 -4.85 -4.78
C GLY A 88 5.07 -3.75 -5.76
N VAL A 89 5.89 -3.49 -6.78
CA VAL A 89 5.63 -2.48 -7.82
C VAL A 89 4.38 -2.83 -8.61
N ALA A 90 4.22 -4.08 -9.04
CA ALA A 90 3.04 -4.53 -9.77
C ALA A 90 1.77 -4.44 -8.92
N GLY A 91 1.85 -4.73 -7.62
CA GLY A 91 0.75 -4.60 -6.67
C GLY A 91 0.32 -3.14 -6.49
N ILE A 92 1.27 -2.23 -6.29
CA ILE A 92 0.98 -0.79 -6.21
C ILE A 92 0.35 -0.30 -7.52
N TYR A 93 0.92 -0.65 -8.67
CA TYR A 93 0.38 -0.29 -9.98
C TYR A 93 -1.03 -0.85 -10.20
N GLY A 94 -1.28 -2.10 -9.78
CA GLY A 94 -2.60 -2.73 -9.82
C GLY A 94 -3.62 -1.96 -8.99
N VAL A 95 -3.25 -1.55 -7.76
CA VAL A 95 -4.09 -0.70 -6.91
C VAL A 95 -4.35 0.65 -7.56
N GLU A 96 -3.36 1.28 -8.19
CA GLU A 96 -3.57 2.53 -8.91
C GLU A 96 -4.53 2.37 -10.09
N LYS A 97 -4.38 1.31 -10.87
CA LYS A 97 -5.23 1.06 -12.04
C LYS A 97 -6.66 0.73 -11.63
N LEU A 98 -6.84 -0.07 -10.59
CA LEU A 98 -8.14 -0.38 -10.00
C LEU A 98 -8.79 0.89 -9.45
N TYR A 99 -8.04 1.70 -8.69
CA TYR A 99 -8.55 2.93 -8.13
C TYR A 99 -8.93 3.95 -9.20
N SER A 100 -8.13 4.11 -10.27
CA SER A 100 -8.47 4.97 -11.41
C SER A 100 -9.73 4.48 -12.14
N LYS A 101 -9.93 3.16 -12.27
CA LYS A 101 -11.19 2.60 -12.80
C LYS A 101 -12.36 2.81 -11.84
N SER A 102 -12.16 2.62 -10.54
CA SER A 102 -13.18 2.83 -9.52
C SER A 102 -13.57 4.30 -9.39
N CYS A 103 -12.68 5.26 -9.66
CA CYS A 103 -13.01 6.68 -9.69
C CYS A 103 -13.89 7.05 -10.91
N ALA A 104 -13.68 6.41 -12.07
CA ALA A 104 -14.63 6.48 -13.20
C ALA A 104 -15.96 5.76 -12.90
N CYS A 105 -15.98 4.85 -11.93
CA CYS A 105 -17.16 4.14 -11.42
C CYS A 105 -17.75 4.78 -10.15
N THR A 106 -17.13 5.80 -9.55
CA THR A 106 -17.66 6.48 -8.34
C THR A 106 -18.78 7.46 -8.69
N HIS A 107 -19.30 7.42 -9.92
CA HIS A 107 -20.66 7.88 -10.20
C HIS A 107 -21.73 6.83 -9.83
N ILE A 108 -21.34 5.59 -9.54
CA ILE A 108 -22.24 4.45 -9.27
C ILE A 108 -22.23 4.06 -7.79
N MET A 109 -21.11 4.21 -7.07
CA MET A 109 -21.07 3.87 -5.62
C MET A 109 -21.77 4.90 -4.71
N ASP A 110 -21.96 6.14 -5.17
CA ASP A 110 -22.80 7.12 -4.45
C ASP A 110 -24.26 6.65 -4.35
N ALA A 111 -24.69 5.77 -5.25
CA ALA A 111 -26.04 5.19 -5.22
C ALA A 111 -26.20 3.98 -4.28
N LEU A 112 -25.12 3.46 -3.68
CA LEU A 112 -25.17 2.25 -2.83
C LEU A 112 -25.02 2.53 -1.34
N ILE A 113 -24.63 3.74 -0.94
CA ILE A 113 -24.55 4.11 0.49
C ILE A 113 -25.85 4.77 0.97
N THR A 114 -26.69 5.29 0.08
CA THR A 114 -28.00 5.87 0.45
C THR A 114 -29.12 4.85 0.71
N GLU A 115 -28.92 3.56 0.40
CA GLU A 115 -29.96 2.53 0.57
C GLU A 115 -29.85 1.75 1.89
N GLU A 116 -28.78 1.93 2.68
CA GLU A 116 -28.64 1.26 4.01
C GLU A 116 -29.11 2.16 5.17
N GLU A 117 -29.30 3.46 4.96
CA GLU A 117 -29.84 4.41 5.95
C GLU A 117 -31.34 4.71 5.71
N ALA A 118 -32.08 3.77 5.13
CA ALA A 118 -33.52 3.90 4.86
C ALA A 118 -34.34 2.62 5.16
N ASN A 119 -33.83 1.72 6.02
CA ASN A 119 -34.62 0.60 6.55
C ASN A 119 -34.28 0.22 7.99
#